data_AF-A0A8C3X5R1-F1
#
_entry.id   AF-A0A8C3X5R1-F1
#
_cell.length_a   1.000
_cell.length_b   1.000
_cell.length_c   1.000
_cell.angle_alpha   90.00
_cell.angle_beta   90.00
_cell.angle_gamma   90.00
#
_symmetry.space_group_name_H-M   'P 1'
#
loop_
_entity.id
_entity.type
_entity.pdbx_description
1 polymer ?
#
loop_
_entity_poly.entity_id
_entity_poly.type
_entity_poly.pdbx_seq_one_letter_code
_entity_poly.pdbx_strand_id
1 'polypeptide(L)'
;MSGYTPDEKLRLQQLRELRRRWLKDQELSPREPVLPPRRVWPMEQFWNKFLQNGAPWKNLIYKTYRHSIFAFTHVLIPVWIIHYYLKYHVTGDTILETGEVIPLMKEFPDQHH
;
A
#
# COMPACT_ATOMS: atom_id res chain seq x y z
N MET A 1 53.22 38.03 4.52
CA MET A 1 52.36 36.85 4.31
C MET A 1 52.93 35.69 5.13
N SER A 2 52.67 35.67 6.45
CA SER A 2 53.17 34.58 7.29
C SER A 2 52.29 33.35 7.06
N GLY A 3 52.89 32.29 6.52
CA GLY A 3 52.22 30.99 6.42
C GLY A 3 52.08 30.33 7.79
N TYR A 4 51.45 29.15 7.79
CA TYR A 4 51.24 28.34 8.99
C TYR A 4 52.54 28.07 9.76
N THR A 5 52.44 28.17 11.08
CA THR A 5 53.48 27.75 12.02
C THR A 5 53.68 26.22 11.99
N PRO A 6 54.83 25.69 12.44
CA PRO A 6 55.10 24.25 12.41
C PRO A 6 54.03 23.41 13.15
N ASP A 7 53.54 23.89 14.30
CA ASP A 7 52.53 23.20 15.09
C ASP A 7 51.15 23.19 14.41
N GLU A 8 50.79 24.28 13.74
CA GLU A 8 49.56 24.36 12.95
C GLU A 8 49.61 23.39 11.76
N LYS A 9 50.77 23.24 11.11
CA LYS A 9 50.96 22.27 10.03
C LYS A 9 50.82 20.83 10.55
N LEU A 10 51.43 20.53 11.70
CA LEU A 10 51.32 19.21 12.33
C LEU A 10 49.86 18.90 12.67
N ARG A 11 49.14 19.85 13.28
CA ARG A 11 47.73 19.71 13.62
C ARG A 11 46.85 19.51 12.39
N LEU A 12 47.07 20.27 11.32
CA LEU A 12 46.33 20.13 10.07
C LEU A 12 46.58 18.76 9.42
N GLN A 13 47.80 18.24 9.51
CA GLN A 13 48.14 16.92 8.99
C GLN A 13 47.45 15.82 9.78
N GLN A 14 47.44 15.91 11.11
CA GLN A 14 46.71 14.99 11.99
C GLN A 14 45.20 15.00 11.70
N LEU A 15 44.59 16.18 11.59
CA LEU A 15 43.17 16.31 11.25
C LEU A 15 42.84 15.75 9.86
N ARG A 16 43.75 15.93 8.90
CA ARG A 16 43.59 15.42 7.54
C ARG A 16 43.65 13.89 7.49
N GLU A 17 44.52 13.26 8.28
CA GLU A 17 44.58 11.80 8.41
C GLU A 17 43.32 11.23 9.07
N LEU A 18 42.86 11.83 10.16
CA LEU A 18 41.61 11.45 10.83
C LEU A 18 40.42 11.58 9.88
N ARG A 19 40.35 12.68 9.12
CA ARG A 19 39.28 12.91 8.14
C ARG A 19 39.29 11.86 7.03
N ARG A 20 40.45 11.45 6.53
CA ARG A 20 40.55 10.41 5.49
C ARG A 20 40.09 9.05 6.00
N ARG A 21 40.45 8.68 7.23
CA ARG A 21 39.99 7.44 7.87
C ARG A 21 38.48 7.47 8.08
N TRP A 22 37.96 8.57 8.64
CA TRP A 22 36.52 8.75 8.81
C TRP A 22 35.74 8.64 7.50
N LEU A 23 36.22 9.27 6.42
CA LEU A 23 35.58 9.19 5.10
C LEU A 23 35.58 7.77 4.54
N LYS A 24 36.66 7.01 4.78
CA LYS A 24 36.75 5.61 4.39
C LYS A 24 35.78 4.72 5.19
N ASP A 25 35.59 5.02 6.47
CA ASP A 25 34.63 4.31 7.32
C ASP A 25 33.17 4.62 6.97
N GLN A 26 32.90 5.67 6.18
CA GLN A 26 31.57 5.95 5.63
C GLN A 26 31.28 5.17 4.34
N GLU A 27 32.28 4.49 3.74
CA GLU A 27 32.04 3.61 2.62
C GLU A 27 31.27 2.39 3.11
N LEU A 28 29.96 2.36 2.84
CA LEU A 28 29.10 1.25 3.24
C LEU A 28 29.50 -0.01 2.46
N SER A 29 29.71 -1.11 3.17
CA SER A 29 29.90 -2.40 2.51
C SER A 29 28.60 -2.82 1.81
N PRO A 30 28.65 -3.58 0.71
CA PRO A 30 27.45 -4.07 0.02
C PRO A 30 26.52 -4.94 0.90
N ARG A 31 26.98 -5.36 2.08
CA ARG A 31 26.20 -6.13 3.05
C ARG A 31 25.47 -5.17 3.97
N GLU A 32 24.33 -4.70 3.51
CA GLU A 32 23.37 -4.00 4.35
C GLU A 32 22.59 -5.00 5.21
N PRO A 33 22.20 -4.63 6.44
CA PRO A 33 21.22 -5.38 7.20
C PRO A 33 19.86 -5.26 6.50
N VAL A 34 19.55 -6.23 5.64
CA VAL A 34 18.26 -6.30 4.97
C VAL A 34 17.21 -6.72 6.00
N LEU A 35 16.11 -5.98 6.07
CA LEU A 35 14.95 -6.41 6.84
C LEU A 35 14.54 -7.82 6.39
N PRO A 36 14.08 -8.69 7.31
CA PRO A 36 13.59 -10.00 6.92
C PRO A 36 12.49 -9.83 5.86
N PRO A 37 12.45 -10.71 4.84
CA PRO A 37 11.47 -10.60 3.77
C PRO A 37 10.06 -10.61 4.36
N ARG A 38 9.23 -9.66 3.90
CA ARG A 38 7.83 -9.56 4.32
C ARG A 38 7.11 -10.88 4.02
N ARG A 39 6.33 -11.38 4.98
CA ARG A 39 5.45 -12.53 4.75
C ARG A 39 4.43 -12.17 3.66
N VAL A 40 4.57 -12.83 2.52
CA VAL A 40 3.65 -12.75 1.38
C VAL A 40 2.52 -13.75 1.54
N TRP A 41 1.33 -13.40 1.06
CA TRP A 41 0.15 -14.26 1.15
C TRP A 41 0.33 -15.53 0.28
N PRO A 42 -0.24 -16.70 0.62
CA PRO A 42 0.01 -17.95 -0.11
C PRO A 42 -0.25 -17.86 -1.63
N MET A 43 -1.24 -17.09 -2.08
CA MET A 43 -1.47 -16.89 -3.51
C MET A 43 -0.40 -16.01 -4.17
N GLU A 44 0.11 -14.99 -3.48
CA GLU A 44 1.23 -14.20 -3.98
C GLU A 44 2.49 -15.06 -4.09
N GLN A 45 2.72 -15.95 -3.12
CA GLN A 45 3.81 -16.94 -3.21
C GLN A 45 3.66 -17.84 -4.43
N PHE A 46 2.43 -18.32 -4.70
CA PHE A 46 2.14 -19.11 -5.89
C PHE A 46 2.45 -18.33 -7.17
N TRP A 47 1.94 -17.10 -7.30
CA TRP A 47 2.19 -16.27 -8.49
C TRP A 47 3.67 -15.96 -8.67
N ASN A 48 4.39 -15.64 -7.60
CA ASN A 48 5.84 -15.39 -7.63
C ASN A 48 6.60 -16.62 -8.14
N LYS A 49 6.25 -17.82 -7.68
CA LYS A 49 6.84 -19.08 -8.17
C LYS A 49 6.44 -19.38 -9.61
N PHE A 50 5.18 -19.18 -9.96
CA PHE A 50 4.66 -19.46 -11.30
C PHE A 50 5.33 -18.57 -12.37
N LEU A 51 5.55 -17.30 -12.04
CA LEU A 51 6.16 -16.28 -12.91
C LEU A 51 7.69 -16.30 -12.93
N GLN A 52 8.34 -17.08 -12.06
CA GLN A 52 9.80 -17.11 -11.91
C GLN A 52 10.55 -17.38 -13.23
N ASN A 53 9.98 -18.22 -14.11
CA ASN A 53 10.60 -18.58 -15.39
C ASN A 53 10.42 -17.50 -16.49
N GLY A 54 9.73 -16.40 -16.21
CA GLY A 54 9.61 -15.25 -17.11
C GLY A 54 8.85 -15.50 -18.42
N ALA A 55 8.19 -16.65 -18.59
CA ALA A 55 7.52 -17.00 -19.84
C ALA A 55 6.42 -15.97 -20.18
N PRO A 56 6.37 -15.45 -21.42
CA PRO A 56 5.51 -14.31 -21.79
C PRO A 56 4.01 -14.62 -21.64
N TRP A 57 3.59 -15.85 -21.91
CA TRP A 57 2.19 -16.28 -21.74
C TRP A 57 1.75 -16.28 -20.27
N LYS A 58 2.65 -16.58 -19.32
CA LYS A 58 2.36 -16.54 -17.90
C LYS A 58 2.14 -15.12 -17.41
N ASN A 59 2.93 -14.17 -17.92
CA ASN A 59 2.76 -12.75 -17.65
C ASN A 59 1.42 -12.23 -18.18
N LEU A 60 0.97 -12.73 -19.34
CA LEU A 60 -0.34 -12.38 -19.88
C LEU A 60 -1.48 -12.84 -18.97
N ILE A 61 -1.45 -14.09 -18.51
CA ILE A 61 -2.44 -14.64 -17.56
C ILE A 61 -2.44 -13.86 -16.24
N TYR A 62 -1.26 -13.53 -15.72
CA TYR A 62 -1.17 -12.78 -14.47
C TYR A 62 -1.75 -11.37 -14.62
N LYS A 63 -1.51 -10.70 -15.75
CA LYS A 63 -2.09 -9.38 -16.04
C LYS A 63 -3.60 -9.44 -16.13
N THR A 64 -4.18 -10.41 -16.84
CA THR A 64 -5.63 -10.56 -16.95
C THR A 64 -6.26 -10.89 -15.60
N TYR A 65 -5.66 -11.78 -14.81
CA TYR A 65 -6.09 -12.09 -13.44
C TYR A 65 -6.11 -10.84 -12.55
N ARG A 66 -5.03 -10.06 -12.54
CA ARG A 66 -4.93 -8.85 -11.72
C ARG A 66 -5.95 -7.79 -12.15
N HIS A 67 -6.18 -7.63 -13.45
CA HIS A 67 -7.17 -6.69 -13.96
C HIS A 67 -8.60 -7.12 -13.63
N SER A 68 -8.87 -8.44 -13.67
CA SER A 68 -10.14 -9.02 -13.26
C SER A 68 -10.44 -8.77 -11.78
N ILE A 69 -9.47 -9.00 -10.89
CA ILE A 69 -9.63 -8.67 -9.46
C ILE A 69 -9.86 -7.18 -9.24
N PHE A 70 -9.13 -6.33 -9.95
CA PHE A 70 -9.32 -4.88 -9.86
C PHE A 70 -10.75 -4.49 -10.24
N ALA A 71 -11.24 -4.95 -11.39
CA ALA A 71 -12.61 -4.68 -11.83
C ALA A 71 -13.65 -5.19 -10.82
N PHE A 72 -13.47 -6.40 -10.28
CA PHE A 72 -14.38 -6.95 -9.29
C PHE A 72 -14.42 -6.11 -8.00
N THR A 73 -13.24 -5.79 -7.45
CA THR A 73 -13.11 -5.11 -6.16
C THR A 73 -13.45 -3.62 -6.21
N HIS A 74 -13.09 -2.94 -7.30
CA HIS A 74 -13.24 -1.47 -7.40
C HIS A 74 -14.44 -1.03 -8.23
N VAL A 75 -15.04 -1.92 -9.02
CA VAL A 75 -16.21 -1.57 -9.84
C VAL A 75 -17.42 -2.38 -9.38
N LEU A 76 -17.32 -3.71 -9.41
CA LEU A 76 -18.51 -4.56 -9.22
C LEU A 76 -19.04 -4.49 -7.78
N ILE A 77 -18.16 -4.60 -6.77
CA ILE A 77 -18.56 -4.48 -5.37
C ILE A 77 -19.16 -3.10 -5.07
N PRO A 78 -18.51 -1.96 -5.40
CA PRO A 78 -19.10 -0.64 -5.15
C PRO A 78 -20.41 -0.41 -5.91
N VAL A 79 -20.52 -0.84 -7.17
CA VAL A 79 -21.76 -0.73 -7.94
C VAL A 79 -22.90 -1.51 -7.28
N TRP A 80 -22.64 -2.73 -6.80
CA TRP A 80 -23.64 -3.49 -6.06
C TRP A 80 -24.04 -2.83 -4.74
N ILE A 81 -23.09 -2.26 -3.99
CA ILE A 81 -23.37 -1.53 -2.75
C ILE A 81 -24.24 -0.29 -3.04
N ILE A 82 -23.89 0.50 -4.06
CA ILE A 82 -24.66 1.68 -4.47
C ILE A 82 -26.04 1.27 -4.93
N HIS A 83 -26.15 0.22 -5.75
CA HIS A 83 -27.45 -0.29 -6.22
C HIS A 83 -28.33 -0.72 -5.05
N TYR A 84 -27.77 -1.47 -4.09
CA TYR A 84 -28.48 -1.87 -2.88
C TYR A 84 -28.95 -0.65 -2.08
N TYR A 85 -28.07 0.35 -1.91
CA TYR A 85 -28.40 1.59 -1.23
C TYR A 85 -29.57 2.30 -1.90
N LEU A 86 -29.50 2.55 -3.22
CA LEU A 86 -30.57 3.21 -3.98
C LEU A 86 -31.90 2.44 -3.90
N LYS A 87 -31.85 1.10 -3.99
CA LYS A 87 -33.04 0.25 -3.95
C LYS A 87 -33.82 0.35 -2.64
N TYR A 88 -33.12 0.46 -1.51
CA TYR A 88 -33.77 0.41 -0.20
C TYR A 88 -33.85 1.76 0.51
N HIS A 89 -32.96 2.71 0.19
CA HIS A 89 -32.91 4.02 0.86
C HIS A 89 -33.49 5.16 0.02
N VAL A 90 -33.69 4.97 -1.29
CA VAL A 90 -34.22 6.03 -2.17
C VAL A 90 -35.58 5.66 -2.77
N THR A 91 -35.80 4.37 -3.08
CA THR A 91 -37.06 3.89 -3.68
C THR A 91 -38.08 3.38 -2.67
N GLY A 92 -37.75 3.39 -1.37
CA GLY A 92 -38.66 2.96 -0.30
C GLY A 92 -39.76 3.96 0.06
N ASP A 93 -39.57 5.25 -0.24
CA ASP A 93 -40.42 6.30 0.32
C ASP A 93 -41.53 6.80 -0.63
N THR A 94 -41.55 6.40 -1.91
CA THR A 94 -42.58 6.88 -2.85
C THR A 94 -42.87 5.88 -3.96
N ILE A 95 -44.10 5.36 -3.97
CA ILE A 95 -44.69 4.64 -5.11
C ILE A 95 -45.06 5.69 -6.16
N LEU A 96 -44.31 5.75 -7.27
CA LEU A 96 -44.48 6.75 -8.34
C LEU A 96 -45.86 6.70 -9.04
N GLU A 97 -46.57 5.57 -8.96
CA GLU A 97 -47.87 5.35 -9.63
C GLU A 97 -49.09 5.78 -8.78
N THR A 98 -48.93 5.99 -7.47
CA THR A 98 -50.09 6.20 -6.56
C THR A 98 -49.90 7.35 -5.58
N GLY A 99 -48.67 7.87 -5.42
CA GLY A 99 -48.38 9.00 -4.52
C GLY A 99 -48.57 8.68 -3.04
N GLU A 100 -48.82 7.42 -2.69
CA GLU A 100 -49.06 6.98 -1.32
C GLU A 100 -47.74 6.65 -0.64
N VAL A 101 -47.45 7.36 0.45
CA VAL A 101 -46.25 7.19 1.28
C VAL A 101 -46.44 5.95 2.15
N ILE A 102 -45.47 5.02 2.09
CA ILE A 102 -45.51 3.80 2.91
C ILE A 102 -45.42 4.20 4.39
N PRO A 103 -46.37 3.79 5.25
CA PRO A 103 -46.33 4.15 6.67
C PRO A 103 -45.10 3.55 7.35
N LEU A 104 -44.38 4.39 8.08
CA LEU A 104 -43.25 4.01 8.93
C LEU A 104 -43.68 2.91 9.89
N MET A 105 -42.87 1.85 10.04
CA MET A 105 -43.16 0.76 10.98
C MET A 105 -43.36 1.32 12.39
N LYS A 106 -44.48 0.90 13.01
CA LYS A 106 -44.85 1.25 14.37
C LYS A 106 -43.71 0.87 15.33
N GLU A 107 -43.35 1.81 16.21
CA GLU A 107 -42.28 1.63 17.20
C GLU A 107 -42.41 0.28 17.92
N PHE A 108 -41.28 -0.42 18.05
CA PHE A 108 -41.21 -1.65 18.83
C PHE A 108 -41.72 -1.35 20.25
N PRO A 109 -42.56 -2.20 20.86
CA PRO A 109 -43.00 -1.95 22.22
C PRO A 109 -41.80 -2.06 23.17
N ASP A 110 -41.29 -0.91 23.61
CA ASP A 110 -40.35 -0.79 24.71
C ASP A 110 -41.03 -1.30 25.99
N GLN A 111 -40.86 -2.59 26.27
CA GLN A 111 -41.16 -3.18 27.58
C GLN A 111 -39.95 -4.01 28.02
N HIS A 112 -38.89 -3.31 28.43
CA HIS A 112 -37.97 -3.83 29.44
C HIS A 112 -38.47 -3.42 30.82
N HIS A 113 -39.26 -4.31 31.43
CA HIS A 113 -39.46 -4.38 32.87
C HIS A 113 -39.00 -5.76 33.36
#